data_AF-A0A1A6DTT2-F1
#
_entry.id   AF-A0A1A6DTT2-F1
#
_cell.length_a   1.000
_cell.length_b   1.000
_cell.length_c   1.000
_cell.angle_alpha   90.00
_cell.angle_beta   90.00
_cell.angle_gamma   90.00
#
_symmetry.space_group_name_H-M   'P 1'
#
loop_
_entity.id
_entity.type
_entity.pdbx_description
1 polymer ?
#
loop_
_entity_poly.entity_id
_entity_poly.type
_entity_poly.pdbx_seq_one_letter_code
_entity_poly.pdbx_strand_id
1 'polypeptide(L)'
;MAQDARSAGSAASESLGSAVRGWLHDTAELLRVRLALLGVEAAEHAQDVAEAMGAAVAAAVLLSLGLGFLAVLLTVLLWDSHRLLALAVFTAVFLTLGAVALARAQRRLRGVRWFAASTAELARDLERLRGRG
;
A
#
# COMPACT_ATOMS: atom_id res chain seq x y z
N MET A 1 -65.82 7.33 -0.39
CA MET A 1 -65.05 7.80 -1.56
C MET A 1 -63.71 8.46 -1.23
N ALA A 2 -63.53 9.13 -0.07
CA ALA A 2 -62.22 9.69 0.36
C ALA A 2 -61.30 8.72 1.16
N GLN A 3 -61.74 7.48 1.36
CA GLN A 3 -61.04 6.45 2.15
C GLN A 3 -60.24 5.49 1.26
N ASP A 4 -60.73 5.23 0.04
CA ASP A 4 -60.05 4.41 -0.98
C ASP A 4 -58.78 5.05 -1.52
N ALA A 5 -58.73 6.39 -1.58
CA ALA A 5 -57.53 7.12 -2.00
C ALA A 5 -56.40 7.10 -0.93
N ARG A 6 -56.75 6.92 0.36
CA ARG A 6 -55.77 6.88 1.46
C ARG A 6 -55.15 5.50 1.65
N SER A 7 -55.89 4.42 1.40
CA SER A 7 -55.37 3.04 1.43
C SER A 7 -54.42 2.76 0.26
N ALA A 8 -54.70 3.30 -0.94
CA ALA A 8 -53.81 3.19 -2.09
C ALA A 8 -52.44 3.85 -1.87
N GLY A 9 -52.38 4.96 -1.12
CA GLY A 9 -51.13 5.65 -0.80
C GLY A 9 -50.22 4.88 0.18
N SER A 10 -50.79 4.18 1.16
CA SER A 10 -50.01 3.38 2.12
C SER A 10 -49.43 2.12 1.46
N ALA A 11 -50.23 1.42 0.64
CA ALA A 11 -49.79 0.23 -0.09
C ALA A 11 -48.65 0.53 -1.10
N ALA A 12 -48.71 1.69 -1.77
CA ALA A 12 -47.63 2.15 -2.64
C ALA A 12 -46.34 2.49 -1.85
N SER A 13 -46.47 3.07 -0.65
CA SER A 13 -45.30 3.37 0.19
C SER A 13 -44.63 2.11 0.76
N GLU A 14 -45.40 1.06 1.07
CA GLU A 14 -44.88 -0.25 1.49
C GLU A 14 -44.15 -0.98 0.35
N SER A 15 -44.63 -0.87 -0.89
CA SER A 15 -44.01 -1.52 -2.05
C SER A 15 -42.72 -0.82 -2.51
N LEU A 16 -42.64 0.52 -2.45
CA LEU A 16 -41.39 1.23 -2.70
C LEU A 16 -40.33 0.89 -1.63
N GLY A 17 -40.73 0.81 -0.36
CA GLY A 17 -39.82 0.48 0.74
C GLY A 17 -39.29 -0.95 0.70
N SER A 18 -40.02 -1.89 0.11
CA SER A 18 -39.55 -3.27 -0.09
C SER A 18 -38.66 -3.40 -1.32
N ALA A 19 -38.96 -2.69 -2.42
CA ALA A 19 -38.14 -2.65 -3.62
C ALA A 19 -36.73 -2.09 -3.34
N VAL A 20 -36.63 -0.99 -2.59
CA VAL A 20 -35.34 -0.41 -2.19
C VAL A 20 -34.54 -1.37 -1.30
N ARG A 21 -35.22 -2.11 -0.40
CA ARG A 21 -34.57 -3.10 0.47
C ARG A 21 -34.01 -4.29 -0.31
N GLY A 22 -34.76 -4.78 -1.29
CA GLY A 22 -34.30 -5.84 -2.18
C GLY A 22 -33.09 -5.40 -3.00
N TRP A 23 -33.11 -4.18 -3.54
CA TRP A 23 -32.00 -3.64 -4.32
C TRP A 23 -30.73 -3.42 -3.48
N LEU A 24 -30.88 -2.97 -2.23
CA LEU A 24 -29.78 -2.87 -1.27
C LEU A 24 -29.18 -4.23 -0.93
N HIS A 25 -30.01 -5.27 -0.80
CA HIS A 25 -29.56 -6.63 -0.54
C HIS A 25 -28.73 -7.18 -1.71
N ASP A 26 -29.24 -7.09 -2.94
CA ASP A 26 -28.54 -7.54 -4.14
C ASP A 26 -27.23 -6.76 -4.35
N THR A 27 -27.24 -5.45 -4.13
CA THR A 27 -26.03 -4.62 -4.24
C THR A 27 -25.00 -5.00 -3.18
N ALA A 28 -25.43 -5.29 -1.95
CA ALA A 28 -24.53 -5.72 -0.88
C ALA A 28 -23.92 -7.10 -1.16
N GLU A 29 -24.69 -8.01 -1.76
CA GLU A 29 -24.22 -9.34 -2.16
C GLU A 29 -23.20 -9.26 -3.30
N LEU A 30 -23.46 -8.43 -4.32
CA LEU A 30 -22.52 -8.14 -5.39
C LEU A 30 -21.23 -7.48 -4.90
N LEU A 31 -21.34 -6.52 -3.97
CA LEU A 31 -20.18 -5.89 -3.33
C LEU A 31 -19.33 -6.93 -2.58
N ARG A 32 -19.98 -7.83 -1.84
CA ARG A 32 -19.31 -8.88 -1.08
C ARG A 32 -18.49 -9.80 -1.99
N VAL A 33 -19.07 -10.25 -3.10
CA VAL A 33 -18.39 -11.13 -4.05
C VAL A 33 -17.20 -10.40 -4.70
N ARG A 34 -17.39 -9.13 -5.11
CA ARG A 34 -16.32 -8.33 -5.72
C ARG A 34 -15.20 -8.02 -4.73
N LEU A 35 -15.51 -7.71 -3.47
CA LEU A 35 -14.50 -7.49 -2.42
C LEU A 35 -13.76 -8.78 -2.07
N ALA A 36 -14.42 -9.93 -2.12
CA ALA A 36 -13.76 -11.22 -1.97
C ALA A 36 -12.79 -11.50 -3.12
N LEU A 37 -13.17 -11.19 -4.38
CA LEU A 37 -12.29 -11.32 -5.54
C LEU A 37 -11.11 -10.33 -5.50
N LEU A 38 -11.40 -9.04 -5.26
CA LEU A 38 -10.38 -7.99 -5.15
C LEU A 38 -9.43 -8.25 -3.99
N GLY A 39 -9.93 -8.79 -2.87
CA GLY A 39 -9.11 -9.17 -1.73
C GLY A 39 -8.14 -10.32 -2.05
N VAL A 40 -8.60 -11.31 -2.83
CA VAL A 40 -7.74 -12.42 -3.30
C VAL A 40 -6.69 -11.92 -4.28
N GLU A 41 -7.07 -11.13 -5.28
CA GLU A 41 -6.16 -10.61 -6.32
C GLU A 41 -5.16 -9.59 -5.73
N ALA A 42 -5.59 -8.78 -4.76
CA ALA A 42 -4.69 -7.90 -4.00
C ALA A 42 -3.71 -8.67 -3.13
N ALA A 43 -4.12 -9.82 -2.56
CA ALA A 43 -3.22 -10.68 -1.78
C ALA A 43 -2.16 -11.35 -2.66
N GLU A 44 -2.54 -11.78 -3.87
CA GLU A 44 -1.60 -12.32 -4.87
C GLU A 44 -0.54 -11.29 -5.26
N HIS A 45 -0.94 -10.07 -5.63
CA HIS A 45 0.01 -9.04 -6.02
C HIS A 45 0.80 -8.43 -4.84
N ALA A 46 0.29 -8.52 -3.61
CA ALA A 46 1.05 -8.09 -2.43
C ALA A 46 2.32 -8.93 -2.22
N GLN A 47 2.28 -10.22 -2.59
CA GLN A 47 3.41 -11.12 -2.45
C GLN A 47 4.52 -10.79 -3.46
N ASP A 48 4.17 -10.54 -4.72
CA ASP A 48 5.13 -10.11 -5.75
C ASP A 48 5.77 -8.76 -5.39
N VAL A 49 4.99 -7.82 -4.88
CA VAL A 49 5.50 -6.52 -4.41
C VAL A 49 6.45 -6.71 -3.22
N ALA A 50 6.16 -7.65 -2.31
CA ALA A 50 7.03 -7.97 -1.19
C ALA A 50 8.35 -8.63 -1.65
N GLU A 51 8.32 -9.52 -2.64
CA GLU A 51 9.51 -10.13 -3.23
C GLU A 51 10.36 -9.10 -3.99
N ALA A 52 9.74 -8.26 -4.82
CA ALA A 52 10.41 -7.15 -5.50
C ALA A 52 11.04 -6.19 -4.47
N MET A 53 10.38 -5.98 -3.33
CA MET A 53 10.92 -5.22 -2.22
C MET A 53 12.16 -5.87 -1.63
N GLY A 54 12.15 -7.19 -1.40
CA GLY A 54 13.30 -7.96 -0.94
C GLY A 54 14.48 -7.88 -1.92
N ALA A 55 14.23 -8.10 -3.20
CA ALA A 55 15.21 -7.98 -4.27
C ALA A 55 15.83 -6.58 -4.32
N ALA A 56 15.02 -5.53 -4.18
CA ALA A 56 15.53 -4.15 -4.15
C ALA A 56 16.33 -3.82 -2.87
N VAL A 57 16.07 -4.46 -1.73
CA VAL A 57 16.93 -4.35 -0.53
C VAL A 57 18.25 -5.06 -0.78
N ALA A 58 18.22 -6.30 -1.28
CA ALA A 58 19.41 -7.06 -1.62
C ALA A 58 20.28 -6.30 -2.63
N ALA A 59 19.69 -5.77 -3.70
CA ALA A 59 20.37 -4.93 -4.68
C ALA A 59 21.00 -3.68 -4.06
N ALA A 60 20.30 -2.99 -3.15
CA ALA A 60 20.85 -1.84 -2.45
C ALA A 60 22.04 -2.20 -1.55
N VAL A 61 21.98 -3.33 -0.85
CA VAL A 61 23.10 -3.84 -0.03
C VAL A 61 24.29 -4.19 -0.92
N LEU A 62 24.07 -4.96 -2.00
CA LEU A 62 25.10 -5.33 -2.98
C LEU A 62 25.76 -4.12 -3.62
N LEU A 63 24.98 -3.10 -4.01
CA LEU A 63 25.51 -1.84 -4.56
C LEU A 63 26.33 -1.06 -3.53
N SER A 64 25.87 -1.01 -2.28
CA SER A 64 26.60 -0.34 -1.20
C SER A 64 27.95 -1.03 -0.94
N LEU A 65 27.96 -2.36 -0.94
CA LEU A 65 29.17 -3.16 -0.77
C LEU A 65 30.13 -3.00 -1.97
N GLY A 66 29.62 -3.10 -3.20
CA GLY A 66 30.40 -2.91 -4.42
C GLY A 66 31.00 -1.51 -4.52
N LEU A 67 30.27 -0.50 -4.05
CA LEU A 67 30.79 0.86 -3.95
C LEU A 67 31.90 0.99 -2.90
N GLY A 68 31.77 0.31 -1.75
CA GLY A 68 32.84 0.23 -0.76
C GLY A 68 34.11 -0.40 -1.34
N PHE A 69 33.99 -1.46 -2.13
CA PHE A 69 35.13 -2.05 -2.84
C PHE A 69 35.71 -1.12 -3.92
N LEU A 70 34.86 -0.45 -4.71
CA LEU A 70 35.29 0.54 -5.69
C LEU A 70 36.05 1.68 -5.04
N ALA A 71 35.58 2.10 -3.86
CA ALA A 71 36.28 3.01 -2.99
C ALA A 71 37.68 2.47 -2.61
N VAL A 72 37.81 1.29 -2.04
CA VAL A 72 39.14 0.75 -1.70
C VAL A 72 40.06 0.66 -2.94
N LEU A 73 39.53 0.20 -4.08
CA LEU A 73 40.25 0.13 -5.35
C LEU A 73 40.76 1.50 -5.81
N LEU A 74 39.91 2.52 -5.80
CA LEU A 74 40.29 3.89 -6.18
C LEU A 74 41.29 4.50 -5.21
N THR A 75 41.18 4.20 -3.91
CA THR A 75 42.15 4.66 -2.91
C THR A 75 43.52 4.11 -3.24
N VAL A 76 43.62 2.80 -3.48
CA VAL A 76 44.88 2.14 -3.85
C VAL A 76 45.41 2.67 -5.19
N LEU A 77 44.53 2.86 -6.18
CA LEU A 77 44.91 3.33 -7.51
C LEU A 77 45.39 4.80 -7.52
N LEU A 78 44.83 5.66 -6.66
CA LEU A 78 45.10 7.11 -6.65
C LEU A 78 46.05 7.57 -5.53
N TRP A 79 46.45 6.66 -4.63
CA TRP A 79 47.22 6.93 -3.41
C TRP A 79 48.53 7.69 -3.66
N ASP A 80 49.14 7.48 -4.81
CA ASP A 80 50.51 7.94 -5.09
C ASP A 80 50.62 9.44 -5.37
N SER A 81 49.54 10.13 -5.78
CA SER A 81 49.62 11.56 -6.17
C SER A 81 48.53 12.49 -5.66
N HIS A 82 47.32 12.03 -5.26
CA HIS A 82 46.18 12.93 -5.00
C HIS A 82 45.30 12.52 -3.80
N ARG A 83 45.90 12.37 -2.62
CA ARG A 83 45.24 11.88 -1.38
C ARG A 83 43.98 12.64 -0.96
N LEU A 84 43.93 13.97 -1.08
CA LEU A 84 42.77 14.79 -0.68
C LEU A 84 41.58 14.66 -1.65
N LEU A 85 41.87 14.50 -2.94
CA LEU A 85 40.85 14.34 -3.99
C LEU A 85 40.15 12.98 -3.85
N ALA A 86 40.91 11.94 -3.52
CA ALA A 86 40.36 10.64 -3.14
C ALA A 86 39.41 10.77 -1.94
N LEU A 87 39.81 11.48 -0.89
CA LEU A 87 38.99 11.64 0.31
C LEU A 87 37.66 12.38 0.01
N ALA A 88 37.72 13.49 -0.72
CA ALA A 88 36.54 14.32 -1.01
C ALA A 88 35.52 13.61 -1.91
N VAL A 89 35.99 12.93 -2.97
CA VAL A 89 35.11 12.15 -3.86
C VAL A 89 34.40 11.05 -3.06
N PHE A 90 35.10 10.40 -2.13
CA PHE A 90 34.53 9.30 -1.35
C PHE A 90 33.52 9.78 -0.34
N THR A 91 33.82 10.87 0.36
CA THR A 91 32.86 11.47 1.29
C THR A 91 31.58 11.84 0.57
N ALA A 92 31.68 12.45 -0.62
CA ALA A 92 30.51 12.82 -1.42
C ALA A 92 29.73 11.58 -1.90
N VAL A 93 30.43 10.56 -2.37
CA VAL A 93 29.83 9.31 -2.85
C VAL A 93 29.16 8.52 -1.72
N PHE A 94 29.81 8.37 -0.57
CA PHE A 94 29.22 7.71 0.60
C PHE A 94 28.02 8.47 1.17
N LEU A 95 28.10 9.81 1.28
CA LEU A 95 26.95 10.61 1.74
C LEU A 95 25.77 10.50 0.79
N THR A 96 26.00 10.56 -0.52
CA THR A 96 24.92 10.48 -1.52
C THR A 96 24.26 9.10 -1.51
N LEU A 97 25.03 8.01 -1.43
CA LEU A 97 24.42 6.68 -1.29
C LEU A 97 23.71 6.48 0.04
N GLY A 98 24.31 6.91 1.15
CA GLY A 98 23.68 6.86 2.46
C GLY A 98 22.34 7.62 2.49
N ALA A 99 22.31 8.82 1.89
CA ALA A 99 21.09 9.62 1.77
C ALA A 99 20.02 8.94 0.90
N VAL A 100 20.41 8.36 -0.24
CA VAL A 100 19.48 7.64 -1.14
C VAL A 100 18.92 6.39 -0.46
N ALA A 101 19.75 5.64 0.27
CA ALA A 101 19.33 4.46 1.03
C ALA A 101 18.35 4.86 2.14
N LEU A 102 18.66 5.92 2.90
CA LEU A 102 17.81 6.44 3.95
C LEU A 102 16.47 6.95 3.39
N ALA A 103 16.48 7.66 2.28
CA ALA A 103 15.26 8.14 1.61
C ALA A 103 14.39 6.98 1.12
N ARG A 104 14.99 5.92 0.56
CA ARG A 104 14.24 4.70 0.18
C ARG A 104 13.66 4.01 1.41
N ALA A 105 14.43 3.82 2.48
CA ALA A 105 13.96 3.21 3.72
C ALA A 105 12.79 3.99 4.33
N GLN A 106 12.88 5.33 4.39
CA GLN A 106 11.81 6.19 4.90
C GLN A 106 10.53 6.09 4.06
N ARG A 107 10.64 6.06 2.73
CA ARG A 107 9.47 5.87 1.85
C ARG A 107 8.79 4.52 2.09
N ARG A 108 9.57 3.45 2.30
CA ARG A 108 9.04 2.11 2.60
C ARG A 108 8.32 2.05 3.94
N LEU A 109 8.94 2.61 4.99
CA LEU A 109 8.34 2.65 6.33
C LEU A 109 7.03 3.46 6.36
N ARG A 110 6.93 4.52 5.55
CA ARG A 110 5.68 5.28 5.40
C ARG A 110 4.59 4.50 4.67
N GLY A 111 4.94 3.76 3.61
CA GLY A 111 4.00 2.92 2.87
C GLY A 111 3.37 1.82 3.73
N VAL A 112 4.19 1.08 4.48
CA VAL A 112 3.72 0.01 5.39
C VAL A 112 2.80 0.56 6.49
N ARG A 113 3.12 1.73 7.06
CA ARG A 113 2.30 2.37 8.10
C ARG A 113 0.93 2.85 7.59
N TRP A 114 0.87 3.40 6.39
CA TRP A 114 -0.40 3.85 5.80
C TRP A 114 -1.31 2.67 5.48
N PHE A 115 -0.74 1.59 4.93
CA PHE A 115 -1.49 0.38 4.60
C PHE A 115 -2.03 -0.34 5.84
N ALA A 116 -1.21 -0.46 6.88
CA ALA A 116 -1.63 -1.03 8.16
C ALA A 116 -2.73 -0.20 8.85
N ALA A 117 -2.70 1.12 8.69
CA ALA A 117 -3.76 1.99 9.21
C ALA A 117 -5.07 1.79 8.43
N SER A 118 -5.03 1.75 7.10
CA SER A 118 -6.22 1.57 6.27
C SER A 118 -6.87 0.20 6.41
N THR A 119 -6.08 -0.88 6.56
CA THR A 119 -6.63 -2.23 6.78
C THR A 119 -7.28 -2.34 8.15
N ALA A 120 -6.71 -1.71 9.18
CA ALA A 120 -7.31 -1.64 10.51
C ALA A 120 -8.60 -0.80 10.54
N GLU A 121 -8.70 0.22 9.69
CA GLU A 121 -9.91 1.04 9.52
C GLU A 121 -11.02 0.25 8.82
N LEU A 122 -10.67 -0.47 7.75
CA LEU A 122 -11.62 -1.29 6.97
C LEU A 122 -12.17 -2.47 7.80
N ALA A 123 -11.34 -3.07 8.66
CA ALA A 123 -11.78 -4.10 9.61
C ALA A 123 -12.84 -3.56 10.58
N ARG A 124 -12.64 -2.35 11.13
CA ARG A 124 -13.59 -1.68 12.02
C ARG A 124 -14.93 -1.37 11.33
N ASP A 125 -14.90 -0.99 10.07
CA ASP A 125 -16.12 -0.70 9.31
C ASP A 125 -16.91 -1.96 8.97
N LEU A 126 -16.24 -3.07 8.67
CA LEU A 126 -16.88 -4.39 8.52
C LEU A 126 -17.54 -4.87 9.82
N GLU A 127 -16.90 -4.66 10.96
CA GLU A 127 -17.43 -5.05 12.27
C GLU A 127 -18.72 -4.30 12.62
N ARG A 128 -18.77 -2.99 12.29
CA ARG A 128 -19.97 -2.16 12.45
C ARG A 128 -21.13 -2.58 11.56
N LEU A 129 -20.83 -3.05 10.35
CA LEU A 129 -21.84 -3.54 9.40
C LEU A 129 -22.36 -4.93 9.81
N ARG A 130 -21.50 -5.77 10.41
CA ARG A 130 -21.87 -7.12 10.89
C ARG A 130 -22.67 -7.11 12.19
N GLY A 131 -22.43 -6.13 13.06
CA GLY A 131 -23.21 -5.95 14.29
C GLY A 131 -24.58 -5.26 14.11
N ARG A 132 -24.98 -4.96 12.87
CA ARG A 132 -26.24 -4.26 12.55
C ARG A 132 -27.26 -5.12 11.79
N GLY A 133 -27.00 -6.42 11.58
CA GLY A 133 -27.94 -7.42 11.08
C GLY A 133 -28.22 -8.47 12.13
#